data_AF-A0A832JA53-F1
#
_entry.id   AF-A0A832JA53-F1
#
_cell.length_a   1.000
_cell.length_b   1.000
_cell.length_c   1.000
_cell.angle_alpha   90.00
_cell.angle_beta   90.00
_cell.angle_gamma   90.00
#
_symmetry.space_group_name_H-M   'P 1'
#
loop_
_entity.id
_entity.type
_entity.pdbx_description
1 polymer ?
#
loop_
_entity_poly.entity_id
_entity_poly.type
_entity_poly.pdbx_seq_one_letter_code
_entity_poly.pdbx_strand_id
1 'polypeptide(L)'
;MSDVGFSRCDLRYFSSWWWLGMVLVMLVFYLSLTPVVIEVGRFENSDKVGHFFSYFILMSWFAQLYPRSRHLWLLILFVMMGGVIELLQGQTSYRLFDYADIAANSIGAVFAWLLAGTAYARLLQGLEQKALKLAD
;
A
#
# COMPACT_ATOMS: atom_id res chain seq x y z
N MET A 1 -21.66 26.28 -19.78
CA MET A 1 -21.63 25.43 -18.58
C MET A 1 -20.51 24.45 -18.81
N SER A 2 -19.36 24.64 -18.16
CA SER A 2 -18.11 23.97 -18.49
C SER A 2 -18.24 22.46 -18.40
N ASP A 3 -17.88 21.78 -19.49
CA ASP A 3 -17.60 20.35 -19.54
C ASP A 3 -16.62 20.00 -18.43
N VAL A 4 -17.14 19.47 -17.33
CA VAL A 4 -16.33 18.74 -16.35
C VAL A 4 -16.10 17.35 -16.94
N GLY A 5 -15.40 17.31 -18.07
CA GLY A 5 -14.85 16.10 -18.65
C GLY A 5 -13.72 15.63 -17.76
N PHE A 6 -14.03 14.82 -16.75
CA PHE A 6 -13.02 14.04 -16.04
C PHE A 6 -12.48 12.98 -17.01
N SER A 7 -11.53 13.40 -17.85
CA SER A 7 -10.70 12.50 -18.64
C SER A 7 -9.95 11.56 -17.69
N ARG A 8 -9.85 10.32 -18.14
CA ARG A 8 -9.36 9.14 -17.42
C ARG A 8 -8.00 9.41 -16.75
N CYS A 9 -7.69 8.69 -15.67
CA CYS A 9 -6.38 8.69 -14.99
C CYS A 9 -5.22 8.32 -15.94
N ASP A 10 -4.80 9.22 -16.82
CA ASP A 10 -3.59 9.05 -17.64
C ASP A 10 -2.42 9.65 -16.85
N LEU A 11 -1.84 8.83 -15.97
CA LEU A 11 -0.50 9.08 -15.45
C LEU A 11 0.48 8.92 -16.62
N ARG A 12 1.18 9.99 -17.00
CA ARG A 12 2.12 9.98 -18.12
C ARG A 12 3.26 8.98 -17.86
N TYR A 13 3.65 8.80 -16.60
CA TYR A 13 4.67 7.86 -16.17
C TYR A 13 4.10 6.65 -15.40
N PHE A 14 2.91 6.16 -15.77
CA PHE A 14 2.28 5.01 -15.11
C PHE A 14 3.25 3.85 -14.86
N SER A 15 4.07 3.47 -15.86
CA SER A 15 5.03 2.38 -15.73
C SER A 15 6.07 2.62 -14.63
N SER A 16 6.58 3.85 -14.49
CA SER A 16 7.57 4.18 -13.46
C SER A 16 6.96 4.09 -12.06
N TRP A 17 5.75 4.65 -11.88
CA TRP A 17 5.04 4.58 -10.60
C TRP A 17 4.62 3.15 -10.23
N TRP A 18 4.29 2.33 -11.23
CA TRP A 18 3.97 0.93 -11.04
C TRP A 18 5.20 0.13 -10.59
N TRP A 19 6.36 0.33 -11.23
CA TRP A 19 7.62 -0.29 -10.81
C TRP A 19 8.04 0.13 -9.40
N LEU A 20 7.88 1.41 -9.06
CA LEU A 20 8.11 1.87 -7.68
C LEU A 20 7.15 1.18 -6.69
N GLY A 21 5.89 0.95 -7.08
CA GLY A 21 4.95 0.15 -6.30
C GLY A 21 5.41 -1.30 -6.12
N MET A 22 5.97 -1.92 -7.16
CA MET A 22 6.52 -3.28 -7.05
C MET A 22 7.74 -3.34 -6.13
N VAL A 23 8.57 -2.30 -6.11
CA VAL A 23 9.67 -2.19 -5.13
C VAL A 23 9.12 -2.15 -3.70
N LEU A 24 8.02 -1.44 -3.46
CA LEU A 24 7.35 -1.45 -2.14
C LEU A 24 6.82 -2.84 -1.78
N VAL A 25 6.21 -3.57 -2.73
CA VAL A 25 5.76 -4.96 -2.50
C VAL A 25 6.95 -5.85 -2.11
N MET A 26 8.03 -5.81 -2.88
CA MET A 26 9.23 -6.60 -2.61
C MET A 26 9.85 -6.24 -1.25
N LEU A 27 9.86 -4.96 -0.90
CA LEU A 27 10.33 -4.49 0.40
C LEU A 27 9.49 -5.06 1.55
N VAL A 28 8.16 -5.07 1.44
CA VAL A 28 7.27 -5.68 2.44
C VAL A 28 7.55 -7.18 2.58
N PHE A 29 7.67 -7.92 1.49
CA PHE A 29 8.03 -9.35 1.54
C PHE A 29 9.38 -9.57 2.24
N TYR A 30 10.39 -8.80 1.87
CA TYR A 30 11.73 -8.91 2.45
C TYR A 30 11.71 -8.62 3.95
N LEU A 31 11.11 -7.51 4.37
CA LEU A 31 11.06 -7.11 5.79
C LEU A 31 10.20 -8.04 6.65
N SER A 32 9.13 -8.60 6.10
CA SER A 32 8.30 -9.55 6.84
C SER A 32 8.96 -10.93 6.98
N LEU A 33 9.62 -11.43 5.94
CA LEU A 33 10.19 -12.78 5.97
C LEU A 33 11.59 -12.86 6.57
N THR A 34 12.30 -11.74 6.69
CA THR A 34 13.61 -11.72 7.35
C THR A 34 13.48 -11.58 8.87
N PRO A 35 14.50 -12.01 9.63
CA PRO A 35 14.55 -11.82 11.08
C PRO A 35 14.79 -10.36 11.49
N VAL A 36 14.82 -9.42 10.52
CA VAL A 36 14.97 -8.00 10.79
C VAL A 36 13.69 -7.50 11.44
N VAL A 37 13.79 -7.13 12.72
CA VAL A 37 12.70 -6.47 13.44
C VAL A 37 12.86 -4.97 13.26
N ILE A 38 11.91 -4.34 12.58
CA ILE A 38 11.79 -2.88 12.53
C ILE A 38 10.83 -2.48 13.66
N GLU A 39 11.38 -2.01 14.76
CA GLU A 39 10.61 -1.43 15.84
C GLU A 39 10.29 0.03 15.52
N VAL A 40 9.00 0.39 15.46
CA VAL A 40 8.55 1.79 15.26
C VAL A 40 8.63 2.61 16.57
N GLY A 41 9.54 2.21 17.46
CA GLY A 41 9.70 2.74 18.81
C GLY A 41 9.80 1.62 19.86
N ARG A 42 10.26 1.99 21.06
CA ARG A 42 10.44 1.05 22.18
C ARG A 42 9.17 0.90 23.02
N PHE A 43 8.08 0.48 22.39
CA PHE A 43 6.81 0.21 23.05
C PHE A 43 6.24 -1.14 22.60
N GLU A 44 5.37 -1.71 23.43
CA GLU A 44 4.74 -2.99 23.18
C GLU A 44 3.86 -2.92 21.92
N ASN A 45 3.98 -3.90 21.01
CA ASN A 45 3.27 -3.95 19.72
C ASN A 45 3.74 -2.94 18.65
N SER A 46 4.97 -2.44 18.72
CA SER A 46 5.51 -1.50 17.71
C SER A 46 5.65 -2.12 16.32
N ASP A 47 5.83 -3.43 16.24
CA ASP A 47 5.75 -4.25 15.03
C ASP A 47 4.37 -4.17 14.36
N LYS A 48 3.29 -4.24 15.13
CA LYS A 48 1.90 -4.14 14.62
C LYS A 48 1.63 -2.79 13.96
N VAL A 49 2.25 -1.73 14.47
CA VAL A 49 2.21 -0.40 13.86
C VAL A 49 2.91 -0.43 12.50
N GLY A 50 4.06 -1.10 12.41
CA GLY A 50 4.76 -1.34 11.15
C GLY A 50 3.90 -2.11 10.13
N HIS A 51 3.22 -3.16 10.59
CA HIS A 51 2.25 -3.94 9.81
C HIS A 51 1.11 -3.07 9.27
N PHE A 52 0.45 -2.30 10.14
CA PHE A 52 -0.59 -1.35 9.73
C PHE A 52 -0.10 -0.37 8.66
N PHE A 53 1.03 0.31 8.89
CA PHE A 53 1.53 1.32 7.95
C PHE A 53 2.02 0.72 6.63
N SER A 54 2.62 -0.47 6.65
CA SER A 54 3.07 -1.14 5.43
C SER A 54 1.92 -1.38 4.46
N TYR A 55 0.82 -1.96 4.96
CA TYR A 55 -0.35 -2.26 4.13
C TYR A 55 -1.18 -1.02 3.82
N PHE A 56 -1.22 -0.04 4.72
CA PHE A 56 -1.79 1.28 4.44
C PHE A 56 -1.09 1.95 3.26
N ILE A 57 0.24 2.08 3.30
CA ILE A 57 1.03 2.70 2.23
C ILE A 57 0.86 1.94 0.92
N LEU A 58 0.93 0.61 0.96
CA LEU A 58 0.81 -0.23 -0.23
C LEU A 58 -0.56 -0.03 -0.90
N MET A 59 -1.64 -0.12 -0.13
CA MET A 59 -2.98 0.08 -0.65
C MET A 59 -3.20 1.51 -1.16
N SER A 60 -2.73 2.52 -0.41
CA SER A 60 -2.78 3.93 -0.83
C SER A 60 -1.97 4.19 -2.12
N TRP A 61 -0.85 3.51 -2.32
CA TRP A 61 -0.03 3.65 -3.52
C TRP A 61 -0.77 3.14 -4.75
N PHE A 62 -1.22 1.88 -4.72
CA PHE A 62 -1.89 1.27 -5.86
C PHE A 62 -3.30 1.84 -6.12
N ALA A 63 -3.98 2.34 -5.10
CA ALA A 63 -5.25 3.03 -5.28
C ALA A 63 -5.14 4.32 -6.11
N GLN A 64 -3.96 4.95 -6.17
CA GLN A 64 -3.69 6.11 -7.02
C GLN A 64 -3.41 5.72 -8.48
N LEU A 65 -2.96 4.49 -8.72
CA LEU A 65 -2.63 3.97 -10.05
C LEU A 65 -3.85 3.39 -10.77
N TYR A 66 -4.80 2.83 -10.02
CA TYR A 66 -5.94 2.11 -10.58
C TYR A 66 -7.27 2.85 -10.36
N PRO A 67 -8.24 2.69 -11.27
CA PRO A 67 -9.56 3.28 -11.10
C PRO A 67 -10.29 2.67 -9.90
N ARG A 68 -11.25 3.42 -9.35
CA ARG A 68 -12.02 3.04 -8.16
C ARG A 68 -12.69 1.67 -8.26
N SER A 69 -13.09 1.24 -9.46
CA SER A 69 -13.66 -0.09 -9.72
C SER A 69 -12.71 -1.24 -9.39
N ARG A 70 -11.39 -1.00 -9.34
CA ARG A 70 -10.38 -2.01 -8.97
C ARG A 70 -9.96 -1.94 -7.51
N HIS A 71 -10.39 -0.94 -6.75
CA HIS A 71 -9.95 -0.75 -5.36
C HIS A 71 -10.34 -1.92 -4.45
N LEU A 72 -11.52 -2.52 -4.66
CA LEU A 72 -11.92 -3.71 -3.90
C LEU A 72 -11.03 -4.93 -4.22
N TRP A 73 -10.65 -5.11 -5.48
CA TRP A 73 -9.72 -6.17 -5.87
C TRP A 73 -8.33 -5.99 -5.26
N LEU A 74 -7.83 -4.75 -5.21
CA LEU A 74 -6.56 -4.43 -4.54
C LEU A 74 -6.63 -4.70 -3.03
N LEU A 75 -7.75 -4.34 -2.39
CA LEU A 75 -7.96 -4.64 -0.97
C LEU A 75 -7.88 -6.14 -0.70
N ILE A 76 -8.62 -6.95 -1.47
CA ILE A 76 -8.60 -8.41 -1.34
C ILE A 76 -7.18 -8.95 -1.59
N LEU A 77 -6.50 -8.46 -2.63
CA LEU A 77 -5.13 -8.87 -2.96
C LEU A 77 -4.17 -8.64 -1.79
N PHE A 78 -4.18 -7.45 -1.18
CA PHE A 78 -3.26 -7.14 -0.08
C PHE A 78 -3.63 -7.85 1.22
N VAL A 79 -4.91 -8.02 1.52
CA VAL A 79 -5.33 -8.85 2.68
C VAL A 79 -4.85 -10.29 2.51
N MET A 80 -5.04 -10.87 1.32
CA MET A 80 -4.56 -12.22 1.01
C MET A 80 -3.04 -12.31 1.06
N MET A 81 -2.32 -11.32 0.53
CA MET A 81 -0.87 -11.23 0.60
C MET A 81 -0.38 -11.24 2.05
N GLY A 82 -1.01 -10.46 2.93
CA GLY A 82 -0.66 -10.43 4.36
C GLY A 82 -0.91 -11.75 5.06
N GLY A 83 -2.02 -12.41 4.79
CA GLY A 83 -2.29 -13.75 5.31
C GLY A 83 -1.26 -14.79 4.82
N VAL A 84 -0.88 -14.73 3.54
CA VAL A 84 0.14 -15.64 2.98
C VAL A 84 1.50 -15.40 3.62
N ILE A 85 1.92 -14.14 3.79
CA ILE A 85 3.17 -13.79 4.46
C ILE A 85 3.18 -14.32 5.90
N GLU A 86 2.07 -14.17 6.63
CA GLU A 86 1.95 -14.68 8.00
C GLU A 86 2.08 -16.21 8.06
N LEU A 87 1.40 -16.92 7.15
CA LEU A 87 1.51 -18.37 7.02
C LEU A 87 2.93 -18.83 6.69
N LEU A 88 3.68 -18.03 5.93
CA LEU A 88 5.09 -18.29 5.63
C LEU A 88 5.97 -18.01 6.85
N GLN A 89 5.70 -16.94 7.60
CA GLN A 89 6.41 -16.62 8.84
C GLN A 89 6.26 -17.73 9.88
N GLY A 90 5.05 -18.28 10.04
CA GLY A 90 4.78 -19.41 10.93
C GLY A 90 5.50 -20.72 10.56
N GLN A 91 6.07 -20.83 9.35
CA GLN A 91 6.91 -21.96 8.94
C GLN A 91 8.41 -21.72 9.23
N THR A 92 8.78 -20.52 9.66
CA THR A 92 10.17 -20.20 10.03
C THR A 92 10.46 -20.54 11.49
N SER A 93 11.73 -20.72 11.83
CA SER A 93 12.16 -21.04 13.21
C SER A 93 12.28 -19.81 14.11
N TYR A 94 12.16 -18.60 13.55
CA TYR A 94 12.45 -17.33 14.22
C TYR A 94 11.26 -16.37 14.27
N ARG A 95 10.15 -16.67 13.60
CA ARG A 95 8.88 -15.94 13.74
C ARG A 95 7.76 -16.88 14.14
N LEU A 96 6.87 -16.38 14.99
CA LEU A 96 5.65 -17.05 15.37
C LEU A 96 4.51 -16.48 14.52
N PHE A 97 3.56 -17.34 14.17
CA PHE A 97 2.31 -16.94 13.56
C PHE A 97 1.48 -16.11 14.56
N ASP A 98 1.10 -14.89 14.20
CA ASP A 98 0.28 -13.98 15.00
C ASP A 98 -0.97 -13.51 14.24
N TYR A 99 -2.14 -13.82 14.78
CA TYR A 99 -3.42 -13.31 14.26
C TYR A 99 -3.53 -11.79 14.35
N ALA A 100 -2.83 -11.15 15.30
CA ALA A 100 -2.83 -9.71 15.45
C ALA A 100 -2.10 -9.02 14.28
N ASP A 101 -1.10 -9.66 13.66
CA ASP A 101 -0.42 -9.13 12.49
C ASP A 101 -1.32 -9.19 11.25
N ILE A 102 -2.07 -10.28 11.07
CA ILE A 102 -3.13 -10.38 10.04
C ILE A 102 -4.15 -9.25 10.22
N ALA A 103 -4.58 -9.01 11.46
CA ALA A 103 -5.53 -7.94 11.76
C ALA A 103 -4.92 -6.55 11.47
N ALA A 104 -3.69 -6.27 11.90
CA ALA A 104 -3.02 -5.00 11.67
C ALA A 104 -2.84 -4.71 10.17
N ASN A 105 -2.36 -5.70 9.41
CA ASN A 105 -2.23 -5.62 7.94
C ASN A 105 -3.58 -5.30 7.28
N SER A 106 -4.63 -6.03 7.67
CA SER A 106 -5.97 -5.90 7.10
C SER A 106 -6.59 -4.54 7.42
N ILE A 107 -6.45 -4.06 8.66
CA ILE A 107 -6.95 -2.76 9.09
C ILE A 107 -6.24 -1.64 8.32
N GLY A 108 -4.92 -1.72 8.14
CA GLY A 108 -4.16 -0.77 7.33
C GLY A 108 -4.68 -0.68 5.89
N ALA A 109 -4.87 -1.83 5.24
CA ALA A 109 -5.40 -1.88 3.88
C ALA A 109 -6.85 -1.36 3.78
N VAL A 110 -7.73 -1.74 4.71
CA VAL A 110 -9.12 -1.24 4.75
C VAL A 110 -9.14 0.27 4.98
N PHE A 111 -8.32 0.79 5.88
CA PHE A 111 -8.26 2.22 6.17
C PHE A 111 -7.82 3.01 4.93
N ALA A 112 -6.77 2.55 4.24
CA ALA A 112 -6.34 3.13 2.97
C ALA A 112 -7.42 3.04 1.88
N TRP A 113 -8.14 1.92 1.79
CA TRP A 113 -9.23 1.73 0.84
C TRP A 113 -10.39 2.73 1.06
N LEU A 114 -10.77 2.96 2.33
CA LEU A 114 -11.78 3.96 2.69
C LEU A 114 -11.33 5.37 2.31
N LEU A 115 -10.07 5.73 2.61
CA LEU A 115 -9.51 7.04 2.26
C LEU A 115 -9.34 7.24 0.75
N ALA A 116 -9.04 6.17 0.00
CA ALA A 116 -8.92 6.20 -1.45
C ALA A 116 -10.22 6.58 -2.17
N GLY A 117 -11.36 6.61 -1.47
CA GLY A 117 -12.61 7.18 -1.98
C GLY A 117 -12.73 8.69 -1.95
N THR A 118 -11.75 9.37 -1.37
CA THR A 118 -11.77 10.82 -1.18
C THR A 118 -10.85 11.53 -2.19
N ALA A 119 -10.69 12.86 -2.05
CA ALA A 119 -9.76 13.66 -2.84
C ALA A 119 -8.30 13.17 -2.78
N TYR A 120 -7.96 12.32 -1.79
CA TYR A 120 -6.67 11.69 -1.62
C TYR A 120 -6.19 10.87 -2.83
N ALA A 121 -7.12 10.30 -3.62
CA ALA A 121 -6.77 9.48 -4.79
C ALA A 121 -6.06 10.25 -5.93
N ARG A 122 -6.00 11.59 -5.85
CA ARG A 122 -5.40 12.46 -6.88
C ARG A 122 -4.03 13.03 -6.51
N LEU A 123 -3.44 12.63 -5.39
CA LEU A 123 -2.16 13.18 -4.94
C LEU A 123 -1.03 12.94 -5.97
N LEU A 124 -0.87 11.71 -6.45
CA LEU A 124 0.16 11.36 -7.44
C LEU A 124 0.03 12.15 -8.75
N GLN A 125 -1.21 12.31 -9.22
CA GLN A 125 -1.50 13.09 -10.43
C GLN A 125 -1.14 14.57 -10.24
N GLY A 126 -1.48 15.13 -9.08
CA GLY A 126 -1.13 16.52 -8.75
C GLY A 126 0.38 16.75 -8.67
N LEU A 127 1.13 15.78 -8.14
CA LEU A 127 2.59 15.83 -8.09
C LEU A 127 3.21 15.74 -9.49
N GLU A 128 2.76 14.78 -10.33
CA GLU A 128 3.26 14.61 -11.69
C GLU A 128 3.01 15.87 -12.54
N GLN A 129 1.81 16.45 -12.48
CA GLN A 129 1.49 17.67 -13.23
C GLN A 129 2.32 18.88 -12.77
N LYS A 130 2.61 19.01 -11.48
CA LYS A 130 3.50 20.07 -10.97
C LYS A 130 4.94 19.87 -11.44
N ALA A 131 5.44 18.63 -11.42
CA ALA A 131 6.79 18.31 -11.87
C ALA A 131 6.97 18.60 -13.36
N LEU A 132 5.98 18.26 -14.19
CA LEU A 132 6.00 18.57 -15.62
C LEU A 132 6.04 20.09 -15.88
N LYS A 133 5.22 20.87 -15.17
CA LYS A 133 5.23 22.35 -15.29
C LYS A 133 6.52 23.03 -14.85
N LEU A 134 7.32 22.40 -13.99
CA LEU A 134 8.62 22.92 -13.55
C LEU A 134 9.76 22.54 -14.51
N ALA A 135 9.53 21.56 -15.38
CA ALA A 135 10.50 21.07 -16.35
C ALA A 135 10.37 21.75 -17.73
N ASP A 136 9.26 22.49 -17.95
CA ASP A 136 9.00 23.37 -19.10
C ASP A 136 9.43 24.81 -18.79
#